data_AF-A0A976J1D9-F1
#
_entry.id   AF-A0A976J1D9-F1
#
_cell.length_a   1.000
_cell.length_b   1.000
_cell.length_c   1.000
_cell.angle_alpha   90.00
_cell.angle_beta   90.00
_cell.angle_gamma   90.00
#
_symmetry.space_group_name_H-M   'P 1'
#
loop_
_entity.id
_entity.type
_entity.pdbx_description
1 polymer ?
#
loop_
_entity_poly.entity_id
_entity_poly.type
_entity_poly.pdbx_seq_one_letter_code
_entity_poly.pdbx_strand_id
1 'polypeptide(L)'
;MTTSRAEYLAKGVLGLESQPLSNIHSWRLCYDYFAQPDDAFDHDEGALRLRFFLASWGMFRPSSKLRDFSYFALSDVVALLRLPSHTHLRGLALCDAIRKAKEVLALADEITNALADKSLVDQTGKISKITVTDTLRSKIALGAMGCLPAYDRFFIAGARKRGWNCHFDPHGMAELFRSALSDREFRGFCAKLREDERCRSLPDMRLLDAYLNHLGRFENGSRGTI
;
A
#
# COMPACT_ATOMS: atom_id res chain seq x y z
N MET A 1 -7.87 12.97 31.97
CA MET A 1 -8.56 12.98 30.65
C MET A 1 -8.42 11.60 30.03
N THR A 2 -9.52 10.92 29.77
CA THR A 2 -9.54 9.63 29.06
C THR A 2 -9.18 9.89 27.60
N THR A 3 -8.04 9.37 27.15
CA THR A 3 -7.62 9.44 25.73
C THR A 3 -8.68 8.72 24.88
N SER A 4 -9.16 9.36 23.82
CA SER A 4 -10.13 8.74 22.91
C SER A 4 -9.51 7.55 22.19
N ARG A 5 -10.33 6.58 21.74
CA ARG A 5 -9.82 5.43 20.97
C ARG A 5 -9.09 5.85 19.69
N ALA A 6 -9.56 6.90 19.03
CA ALA A 6 -8.90 7.48 17.85
C ALA A 6 -7.48 7.96 18.17
N GLU A 7 -7.29 8.70 19.27
CA GLU A 7 -5.98 9.15 19.72
C GLU A 7 -5.07 8.00 20.16
N TYR A 8 -5.63 6.97 20.79
CA TYR A 8 -4.87 5.77 21.15
C TYR A 8 -4.31 5.06 19.91
N LEU A 9 -5.15 4.83 18.90
CA LEU A 9 -4.73 4.24 17.62
C LEU A 9 -3.70 5.11 16.90
N ALA A 10 -3.90 6.44 16.89
CA ALA A 10 -2.97 7.38 16.28
C ALA A 10 -1.60 7.36 16.99
N LYS A 11 -1.57 7.32 18.33
CA LYS A 11 -0.33 7.19 19.10
C LYS A 11 0.44 5.91 18.75
N GLY A 12 -0.26 4.80 18.53
CA GLY A 12 0.36 3.54 18.11
C GLY A 12 1.08 3.66 16.77
N VAL A 13 0.45 4.29 15.78
CA VAL A 13 1.07 4.54 14.47
C VAL A 13 2.18 5.59 14.55
N LEU A 14 1.96 6.70 15.27
CA LEU A 14 2.98 7.74 15.48
C LEU A 14 4.24 7.18 16.15
N GLY A 15 4.10 6.22 17.08
CA GLY A 15 5.23 5.55 17.70
C GLY A 15 6.10 4.79 16.69
N LEU A 16 5.53 4.26 15.61
CA LEU A 16 6.27 3.63 14.52
C LEU A 16 6.92 4.67 13.60
N GLU A 17 6.17 5.72 13.24
CA GLU A 17 6.63 6.83 12.40
C GLU A 17 7.75 7.64 13.08
N SER A 18 7.78 7.67 14.42
CA SER A 18 8.81 8.38 15.19
C SER A 18 10.14 7.65 15.30
N GLN A 19 10.18 6.37 15.01
CA GLN A 19 11.40 5.56 15.07
C GLN A 19 12.17 5.70 13.75
N PRO A 20 13.35 6.33 13.72
CA PRO A 20 14.08 6.58 12.46
C PRO A 20 14.46 5.31 11.71
N LEU A 21 14.67 4.20 12.45
CA LEU A 21 15.06 2.91 11.90
C LEU A 21 13.85 2.00 11.56
N SER A 22 12.63 2.52 11.68
CA SER A 22 11.41 1.75 11.38
C SER A 22 11.32 1.43 9.90
N ASN A 23 10.92 0.20 9.58
CA ASN A 23 10.67 -0.23 8.22
C ASN A 23 9.50 0.52 7.55
N ILE A 24 8.69 1.25 8.32
CA ILE A 24 7.59 2.08 7.81
C ILE A 24 8.10 3.16 6.84
N HIS A 25 9.35 3.61 7.01
CA HIS A 25 9.99 4.61 6.16
C HIS A 25 10.31 4.11 4.74
N SER A 26 10.35 2.80 4.53
CA SER A 26 10.49 2.21 3.18
C SER A 26 9.36 2.65 2.24
N TRP A 27 8.15 2.88 2.77
CA TRP A 27 7.04 3.41 1.98
C TRP A 27 7.34 4.82 1.47
N ARG A 28 7.83 5.71 2.35
CA ARG A 28 8.14 7.10 1.98
C ARG A 28 9.27 7.17 0.96
N LEU A 29 10.33 6.39 1.16
CA LEU A 29 11.46 6.29 0.23
C LEU A 29 11.03 5.86 -1.17
N CYS A 30 10.05 4.96 -1.27
CA CYS A 30 9.47 4.54 -2.54
C CYS A 30 8.52 5.60 -3.09
N TYR A 31 7.52 6.01 -2.31
CA TYR A 31 6.50 6.96 -2.74
C TYR A 31 7.12 8.26 -3.23
N ASP A 32 7.99 8.90 -2.46
CA ASP A 32 8.60 10.19 -2.81
C ASP A 32 9.49 10.07 -4.04
N TYR A 33 10.17 8.94 -4.24
CA TYR A 33 10.97 8.70 -5.44
C TYR A 33 10.11 8.66 -6.72
N PHE A 34 8.96 8.00 -6.66
CA PHE A 34 7.99 7.98 -7.76
C PHE A 34 7.34 9.36 -8.02
N ALA A 35 7.57 10.37 -7.17
CA ALA A 35 7.14 11.75 -7.40
C ALA A 35 8.15 12.58 -8.20
N GLN A 36 9.37 12.07 -8.43
CA GLN A 36 10.41 12.83 -9.13
C GLN A 36 10.00 13.18 -10.56
N PRO A 37 10.48 14.31 -11.11
CA PRO A 37 10.29 14.63 -12.52
C PRO A 37 11.01 13.61 -13.42
N ASP A 38 10.60 13.50 -14.68
CA ASP A 38 11.09 12.46 -15.61
C ASP A 38 12.61 12.56 -15.86
N ASP A 39 13.19 13.76 -15.82
CA ASP A 39 14.62 13.99 -16.01
C ASP A 39 15.48 13.55 -14.80
N ALA A 40 14.87 13.41 -13.62
CA ALA A 40 15.53 12.97 -12.40
C ALA A 40 15.21 11.50 -12.04
N PHE A 41 14.26 10.87 -12.72
CA PHE A 41 13.78 9.53 -12.40
C PHE A 41 14.60 8.45 -13.13
N ASP A 42 15.30 7.63 -12.36
CA ASP A 42 15.98 6.43 -12.85
C ASP A 42 15.05 5.22 -12.65
N HIS A 43 14.76 4.52 -13.75
CA HIS A 43 13.85 3.38 -13.73
C HIS A 43 14.37 2.18 -12.93
N ASP A 44 15.68 1.93 -12.92
CA ASP A 44 16.28 0.83 -12.17
C ASP A 44 16.30 1.15 -10.68
N GLU A 45 16.62 2.38 -10.30
CA GLU A 45 16.50 2.84 -8.91
C GLU A 45 15.02 2.82 -8.44
N GLY A 46 14.08 3.17 -9.31
CA GLY A 46 12.65 3.05 -9.06
C GLY A 46 12.24 1.59 -8.78
N ALA A 47 12.74 0.65 -9.57
CA ALA A 47 12.52 -0.78 -9.38
C ALA A 47 13.15 -1.29 -8.07
N LEU A 48 14.35 -0.82 -7.73
CA LEU A 48 15.05 -1.16 -6.48
C LEU A 48 14.30 -0.65 -5.25
N ARG A 49 13.83 0.61 -5.26
CA ARG A 49 13.05 1.19 -4.17
C ARG A 49 11.69 0.52 -3.99
N LEU A 50 11.01 0.22 -5.09
CA LEU A 50 9.77 -0.54 -5.06
C LEU A 50 10.01 -1.94 -4.48
N ARG A 51 11.07 -2.63 -4.92
CA ARG A 51 11.47 -3.92 -4.37
C ARG A 51 11.76 -3.84 -2.88
N PHE A 52 12.50 -2.82 -2.43
CA PHE A 52 12.83 -2.62 -1.02
C PHE A 52 11.58 -2.43 -0.17
N PHE A 53 10.66 -1.54 -0.59
CA PHE A 53 9.36 -1.38 0.04
C PHE A 53 8.58 -2.70 0.12
N LEU A 54 8.45 -3.43 -0.99
CA LEU A 54 7.74 -4.71 -1.04
C LEU A 54 8.38 -5.76 -0.11
N ALA A 55 9.72 -5.80 -0.01
CA ALA A 55 10.44 -6.68 0.90
C ALA A 55 10.17 -6.32 2.37
N SER A 56 10.30 -5.04 2.73
CA SER A 56 9.99 -4.53 4.08
C SER A 56 8.54 -4.76 4.49
N TRP A 57 7.64 -4.91 3.52
CA TRP A 57 6.20 -5.14 3.73
C TRP A 57 5.79 -6.60 3.47
N GLY A 58 6.74 -7.54 3.50
CA GLY A 58 6.48 -8.97 3.60
C GLY A 58 6.15 -9.69 2.29
N MET A 59 6.48 -9.09 1.15
CA MET A 59 6.29 -9.70 -0.19
C MET A 59 7.44 -10.60 -0.64
N PHE A 60 8.50 -10.69 0.16
CA PHE A 60 9.68 -11.52 -0.12
C PHE A 60 9.84 -12.68 0.88
N ARG A 61 8.73 -13.13 1.48
CA ARG A 61 8.71 -14.32 2.34
C ARG A 61 8.77 -15.62 1.50
N PRO A 62 9.12 -16.78 2.09
CA PRO A 62 9.29 -18.04 1.35
C PRO A 62 8.10 -18.48 0.48
N SER A 63 6.89 -18.09 0.84
CA SER A 63 5.68 -18.42 0.07
C SER A 63 5.45 -17.52 -1.15
N SER A 64 6.28 -16.51 -1.39
CA SER A 64 6.13 -15.55 -2.48
C SER A 64 7.13 -15.84 -3.60
N LYS A 65 6.62 -16.10 -4.80
CA LYS A 65 7.45 -16.32 -5.99
C LYS A 65 8.21 -15.10 -6.46
N LEU A 66 7.74 -13.89 -6.13
CA LEU A 66 8.42 -12.64 -6.46
C LEU A 66 9.87 -12.59 -5.94
N ARG A 67 10.16 -13.27 -4.82
CA ARG A 67 11.51 -13.30 -4.23
C ARG A 67 12.55 -13.92 -5.16
N ASP A 68 12.14 -14.90 -5.96
CA ASP A 68 13.04 -15.69 -6.80
C ASP A 68 13.50 -14.87 -8.03
N PHE A 69 12.81 -13.76 -8.33
CA PHE A 69 13.12 -12.86 -9.45
C PHE A 69 14.05 -11.73 -9.01
N SER A 70 14.91 -11.27 -9.94
CA SER A 70 15.68 -10.04 -9.79
C SER A 70 14.77 -8.80 -9.80
N TYR A 71 15.32 -7.62 -9.50
CA TYR A 71 14.55 -6.38 -9.53
C TYR A 71 14.01 -6.05 -10.94
N PHE A 72 14.67 -6.54 -12.00
CA PHE A 72 14.24 -6.36 -13.39
C PHE A 72 12.83 -6.89 -13.68
N ALA A 73 12.31 -7.82 -12.87
CA ALA A 73 10.93 -8.26 -12.99
C ALA A 73 9.90 -7.14 -12.73
N LEU A 74 10.32 -6.05 -12.06
CA LEU A 74 9.50 -4.88 -11.78
C LEU A 74 9.67 -3.76 -12.82
N SER A 75 10.58 -3.87 -13.80
CA SER A 75 10.87 -2.76 -14.73
C SER A 75 9.63 -2.32 -15.52
N ASP A 76 8.84 -3.26 -16.04
CA ASP A 76 7.60 -2.95 -16.77
C ASP A 76 6.56 -2.30 -15.85
N VAL A 77 6.50 -2.71 -14.59
CA VAL A 77 5.62 -2.11 -13.58
C VAL A 77 6.04 -0.66 -13.31
N VAL A 78 7.34 -0.39 -13.19
CA VAL A 78 7.85 0.98 -12.98
C VAL A 78 7.50 1.87 -14.18
N ALA A 79 7.77 1.41 -15.40
CA ALA A 79 7.44 2.15 -16.63
C ALA A 79 5.93 2.43 -16.73
N LEU A 80 5.10 1.41 -16.47
CA LEU A 80 3.64 1.52 -16.44
C LEU A 80 3.16 2.59 -15.45
N LEU A 81 3.67 2.58 -14.22
CA LEU A 81 3.24 3.51 -13.16
C LEU A 81 3.68 4.97 -13.45
N ARG A 82 4.68 5.16 -14.30
CA ARG A 82 5.18 6.47 -14.74
C ARG A 82 4.48 7.02 -15.98
N LEU A 83 3.53 6.29 -16.57
CA LEU A 83 2.77 6.81 -17.70
C LEU A 83 1.97 8.07 -17.30
N PRO A 84 1.96 9.13 -18.13
CA PRO A 84 1.19 10.35 -17.85
C PRO A 84 -0.31 10.10 -17.63
N SER A 85 -0.85 9.02 -18.22
CA SER A 85 -2.22 8.56 -18.02
C SER A 85 -2.53 8.10 -16.59
N HIS A 86 -1.52 7.92 -15.73
CA HIS A 86 -1.70 7.49 -14.33
C HIS A 86 -1.43 8.61 -13.33
N THR A 87 -0.93 9.77 -13.76
CA THR A 87 -0.56 10.87 -12.85
C THR A 87 -1.73 11.32 -11.98
N HIS A 88 -2.96 11.33 -12.51
CA HIS A 88 -4.17 11.74 -11.77
C HIS A 88 -4.64 10.75 -10.71
N LEU A 89 -4.04 9.56 -10.64
CA LEU A 89 -4.27 8.56 -9.60
C LEU A 89 -3.30 8.73 -8.43
N ARG A 90 -2.25 9.55 -8.54
CA ARG A 90 -1.28 9.69 -7.47
C ARG A 90 -1.89 10.40 -6.24
N GLY A 91 -1.73 9.80 -5.07
CA GLY A 91 -2.07 10.41 -3.78
C GLY A 91 -3.55 10.75 -3.61
N LEU A 92 -4.46 9.91 -4.14
CA LEU A 92 -5.90 10.20 -4.11
C LEU A 92 -6.42 10.50 -2.70
N ALA A 93 -7.18 11.59 -2.60
CA ALA A 93 -8.08 11.82 -1.48
C ALA A 93 -9.23 10.81 -1.51
N LEU A 94 -9.85 10.51 -0.36
CA LEU A 94 -10.97 9.57 -0.28
C LEU A 94 -12.11 9.92 -1.23
N CYS A 95 -12.45 11.20 -1.38
CA CYS A 95 -13.54 11.65 -2.25
C CYS A 95 -13.26 11.41 -3.75
N ASP A 96 -12.00 11.50 -4.18
CA ASP A 96 -11.57 11.14 -5.53
C ASP A 96 -11.53 9.63 -5.70
N ALA A 97 -10.99 8.90 -4.72
CA ALA A 97 -10.91 7.43 -4.76
C ALA A 97 -12.28 6.76 -4.88
N ILE A 98 -13.34 7.31 -4.27
CA ILE A 98 -14.72 6.84 -4.45
C ILE A 98 -15.17 6.94 -5.90
N ARG A 99 -14.88 8.06 -6.58
CA ARG A 99 -15.28 8.29 -7.99
C ARG A 99 -14.41 7.49 -8.96
N LYS A 100 -13.13 7.33 -8.63
CA LYS A 100 -12.11 6.68 -9.47
C LYS A 100 -11.90 5.20 -9.14
N ALA A 101 -12.77 4.55 -8.36
CA ALA A 101 -12.60 3.16 -7.94
C ALA A 101 -12.39 2.19 -9.13
N LYS A 102 -13.05 2.44 -10.26
CA LYS A 102 -12.85 1.67 -11.50
C LYS A 102 -11.45 1.87 -12.10
N GLU A 103 -10.96 3.11 -12.13
CA GLU A 103 -9.62 3.43 -12.65
C GLU A 103 -8.51 2.89 -11.74
N VAL A 104 -8.72 2.94 -10.42
CA VAL A 104 -7.80 2.35 -9.44
C VAL A 104 -7.73 0.83 -9.60
N LEU A 105 -8.87 0.16 -9.83
CA LEU A 105 -8.87 -1.28 -10.14
C LEU A 105 -8.20 -1.57 -11.50
N ALA A 106 -8.47 -0.76 -12.52
CA ALA A 106 -7.83 -0.90 -13.83
C ALA A 106 -6.30 -0.82 -13.72
N LEU A 107 -5.75 0.14 -12.95
CA LEU A 107 -4.32 0.20 -12.67
C LEU A 107 -3.82 -1.07 -11.97
N ALA A 108 -4.59 -1.62 -11.02
CA ALA A 108 -4.23 -2.88 -10.35
C ALA A 108 -4.24 -4.08 -11.30
N ASP A 109 -5.12 -4.10 -12.30
CA ASP A 109 -5.14 -5.12 -13.35
C ASP A 109 -3.97 -4.95 -14.33
N GLU A 110 -3.60 -3.72 -14.69
CA GLU A 110 -2.41 -3.44 -15.50
C GLU A 110 -1.12 -3.85 -14.78
N ILE A 111 -1.01 -3.63 -13.47
CA ILE A 111 0.10 -4.15 -12.64
C ILE A 111 0.15 -5.68 -12.70
N THR A 112 -1.00 -6.36 -12.67
CA THR A 112 -1.07 -7.81 -12.82
C THR A 112 -0.53 -8.24 -14.17
N ASN A 113 -0.96 -7.59 -15.25
CA ASN A 113 -0.52 -7.93 -16.61
C ASN A 113 0.99 -7.71 -16.80
N ALA A 114 1.55 -6.62 -16.26
CA ALA A 114 2.99 -6.35 -16.32
C ALA A 114 3.85 -7.40 -15.60
N LEU A 115 3.27 -8.19 -14.69
CA LEU A 115 3.94 -9.25 -13.95
C LEU A 115 3.60 -10.68 -14.43
N ALA A 116 2.49 -10.85 -15.16
CA ALA A 116 1.92 -12.17 -15.49
C ALA A 116 2.86 -13.02 -16.36
N ASP A 117 3.62 -12.38 -17.26
CA ASP A 117 4.51 -13.06 -18.19
C ASP A 117 5.92 -13.29 -17.63
N LYS A 118 6.19 -12.87 -16.39
CA LYS A 118 7.49 -13.06 -15.76
C LYS A 118 7.63 -14.51 -15.29
N SER A 119 8.57 -15.23 -15.90
CA SER A 119 8.88 -16.61 -15.56
C SER A 119 10.38 -16.88 -15.42
N LEU A 120 10.72 -17.85 -14.57
CA LEU A 120 12.04 -18.44 -14.44
C LEU A 120 11.97 -19.93 -14.78
N VAL A 121 13.05 -20.48 -15.30
CA VAL A 121 13.22 -21.92 -15.52
C VAL A 121 14.37 -22.39 -14.65
N ASP A 122 14.12 -23.38 -13.79
CA ASP A 122 15.18 -23.96 -12.96
C ASP A 122 15.98 -25.05 -13.73
N GLN A 123 17.03 -25.56 -13.10
CA GLN A 123 17.88 -26.61 -13.66
C GLN A 123 17.15 -27.92 -14.03
N THR A 124 15.91 -28.11 -13.55
CA THR A 124 15.07 -29.28 -13.88
C THR A 124 14.11 -29.02 -15.04
N GLY A 125 14.14 -27.80 -15.61
CA GLY A 125 13.20 -27.37 -16.65
C GLY A 125 11.86 -26.90 -16.08
N LYS A 126 11.70 -26.80 -14.75
CA LYS A 126 10.44 -26.38 -14.14
C LYS A 126 10.27 -24.87 -14.25
N ILE A 127 9.14 -24.46 -14.80
CA ILE A 127 8.75 -23.06 -14.93
C ILE A 127 8.14 -22.56 -13.62
N SER A 128 8.67 -21.46 -13.09
CA SER A 128 8.11 -20.70 -11.98
C SER A 128 7.62 -19.34 -12.48
N LYS A 129 6.35 -19.00 -12.21
CA LYS A 129 5.76 -17.70 -12.55
C LYS A 129 5.48 -16.88 -11.29
N ILE A 130 5.43 -15.56 -11.44
CA ILE A 130 4.97 -14.68 -10.37
C ILE A 130 3.46 -14.87 -10.17
N THR A 131 3.04 -15.23 -8.95
CA THR A 131 1.62 -15.19 -8.57
C THR A 131 1.27 -13.78 -8.10
N VAL A 132 0.48 -13.06 -8.90
CA VAL A 132 0.03 -11.72 -8.54
C VAL A 132 -1.26 -11.82 -7.72
N THR A 133 -1.16 -11.49 -6.43
CA THR A 133 -2.30 -11.46 -5.52
C THR A 133 -2.82 -10.03 -5.36
N ASP A 134 -4.06 -9.86 -4.90
CA ASP A 134 -4.61 -8.55 -4.51
C ASP A 134 -3.70 -7.82 -3.54
N THR A 135 -3.11 -8.53 -2.59
CA THR A 135 -2.11 -7.97 -1.68
C THR A 135 -0.88 -7.44 -2.40
N LEU A 136 -0.35 -8.14 -3.41
CA LEU A 136 0.84 -7.67 -4.14
C LEU A 136 0.53 -6.43 -4.98
N ARG A 137 -0.50 -6.50 -5.84
CA ARG A 137 -0.87 -5.38 -6.73
C ARG A 137 -1.31 -4.14 -5.96
N SER A 138 -2.03 -4.31 -4.85
CA SER A 138 -2.41 -3.19 -3.98
C SER A 138 -1.24 -2.60 -3.20
N LYS A 139 -0.25 -3.42 -2.78
CA LYS A 139 0.99 -2.89 -2.20
C LYS A 139 1.79 -2.08 -3.22
N ILE A 140 1.93 -2.57 -4.45
CA ILE A 140 2.58 -1.81 -5.52
C ILE A 140 1.87 -0.45 -5.71
N ALA A 141 0.54 -0.46 -5.83
CA ALA A 141 -0.26 0.75 -5.95
C ALA A 141 -0.15 1.70 -4.74
N LEU A 142 -0.06 1.17 -3.51
CA LEU A 142 0.17 1.96 -2.30
C LEU A 142 1.57 2.59 -2.27
N GLY A 143 2.60 1.79 -2.55
CA GLY A 143 4.01 2.19 -2.43
C GLY A 143 4.42 3.21 -3.48
N ALA A 144 4.06 2.98 -4.74
CA ALA A 144 4.43 3.86 -5.83
C ALA A 144 3.47 5.03 -5.99
N MET A 145 2.15 4.80 -5.90
CA MET A 145 1.13 5.79 -6.29
C MET A 145 0.31 6.32 -5.11
N GLY A 146 0.28 5.66 -3.96
CA GLY A 146 -0.55 6.09 -2.82
C GLY A 146 -2.05 6.17 -3.15
N CYS A 147 -2.50 5.36 -4.11
CA CYS A 147 -3.84 5.44 -4.72
C CYS A 147 -4.81 4.34 -4.25
N LEU A 148 -4.29 3.32 -3.56
CA LEU A 148 -5.01 2.18 -3.05
C LEU A 148 -4.30 1.71 -1.76
N PRO A 149 -5.00 1.40 -0.67
CA PRO A 149 -4.37 0.82 0.53
C PRO A 149 -3.89 -0.62 0.24
N ALA A 150 -3.02 -1.17 1.07
CA ALA A 150 -2.57 -2.54 0.90
C ALA A 150 -3.66 -3.51 1.37
N TYR A 151 -4.33 -4.22 0.46
CA TYR A 151 -5.30 -5.26 0.75
C TYR A 151 -4.62 -6.55 1.25
N ASP A 152 -3.85 -6.42 2.33
CA ASP A 152 -3.30 -7.55 3.06
C ASP A 152 -4.27 -8.03 4.16
N ARG A 153 -3.91 -9.14 4.80
CA ARG A 153 -4.75 -9.77 5.83
C ARG A 153 -5.10 -8.85 6.99
N PHE A 154 -4.20 -7.91 7.37
CA PHE A 154 -4.42 -7.04 8.51
C PHE A 154 -5.31 -5.87 8.14
N PHE A 155 -5.12 -5.29 6.95
CA PHE A 155 -6.05 -4.31 6.41
C PHE A 155 -7.47 -4.86 6.31
N ILE A 156 -7.63 -6.06 5.73
CA ILE A 156 -8.91 -6.74 5.58
C ILE A 156 -9.54 -7.05 6.95
N ALA A 157 -8.75 -7.55 7.92
CA ALA A 157 -9.23 -7.78 9.28
C ALA A 157 -9.69 -6.47 9.95
N GLY A 158 -8.94 -5.38 9.77
CA GLY A 158 -9.34 -4.06 10.23
C GLY A 158 -10.67 -3.59 9.64
N ALA A 159 -10.86 -3.71 8.33
CA ALA A 159 -12.11 -3.35 7.66
C ALA A 159 -13.30 -4.16 8.20
N ARG A 160 -13.12 -5.48 8.37
CA ARG A 160 -14.14 -6.37 8.96
C ARG A 160 -14.51 -5.99 10.39
N LYS A 161 -13.55 -5.60 11.23
CA LYS A 161 -13.82 -5.09 12.59
C LYS A 161 -14.66 -3.82 12.61
N ARG A 162 -14.56 -3.00 11.56
CA ARG A 162 -15.39 -1.80 11.40
C ARG A 162 -16.77 -2.11 10.80
N GLY A 163 -17.00 -3.35 10.37
CA GLY A 163 -18.17 -3.72 9.58
C GLY A 163 -18.15 -3.09 8.18
N TRP A 164 -16.97 -2.75 7.66
CA TRP A 164 -16.83 -2.13 6.34
C TRP A 164 -16.66 -3.19 5.26
N ASN A 165 -17.16 -2.89 4.05
CA ASN A 165 -16.88 -3.70 2.88
C ASN A 165 -15.36 -3.79 2.67
N CYS A 166 -14.85 -4.95 2.28
CA CYS A 166 -13.42 -5.19 2.03
C CYS A 166 -13.17 -6.01 0.74
N HIS A 167 -14.16 -6.07 -0.16
CA HIS A 167 -14.03 -6.75 -1.44
C HIS A 167 -13.14 -5.96 -2.40
N PHE A 168 -12.29 -6.68 -3.13
CA PHE A 168 -11.37 -6.10 -4.11
C PHE A 168 -12.05 -5.95 -5.48
N ASP A 169 -13.06 -5.10 -5.52
CA ASP A 169 -13.79 -4.73 -6.74
C ASP A 169 -14.23 -3.26 -6.64
N PRO A 170 -14.69 -2.61 -7.73
CA PRO A 170 -14.94 -1.17 -7.69
C PRO A 170 -16.06 -0.78 -6.73
N HIS A 171 -17.06 -1.65 -6.54
CA HIS A 171 -18.16 -1.40 -5.62
C HIS A 171 -17.68 -1.50 -4.18
N GLY A 172 -16.98 -2.60 -3.85
CA GLY A 172 -16.42 -2.83 -2.52
C GLY A 172 -15.41 -1.75 -2.10
N MET A 173 -14.52 -1.34 -3.02
CA MET A 173 -13.59 -0.23 -2.80
C MET A 173 -14.32 1.08 -2.53
N ALA A 174 -15.29 1.44 -3.38
CA ALA A 174 -16.03 2.70 -3.22
C ALA A 174 -16.85 2.72 -1.92
N GLU A 175 -17.44 1.61 -1.50
CA GLU A 175 -18.12 1.48 -0.21
C GLU A 175 -17.16 1.59 0.98
N LEU A 176 -16.00 0.93 0.91
CA LEU A 176 -14.95 1.04 1.94
C LEU A 176 -14.54 2.51 2.11
N PHE A 177 -14.26 3.21 1.00
CA PHE A 177 -13.84 4.61 1.04
C PHE A 177 -14.94 5.55 1.54
N ARG A 178 -16.20 5.33 1.17
CA ARG A 178 -17.35 6.07 1.73
C ARG A 178 -17.48 5.86 3.24
N SER A 179 -17.32 4.61 3.68
CA SER A 179 -17.37 4.25 5.10
C SER A 179 -16.28 4.99 5.87
N ALA A 180 -15.03 4.95 5.38
CA ALA A 180 -13.92 5.69 5.98
C ALA A 180 -14.16 7.21 6.00
N LEU A 181 -14.62 7.80 4.89
CA LEU A 181 -14.86 9.25 4.78
C LEU A 181 -15.90 9.75 5.80
N SER A 182 -16.95 8.96 6.05
CA SER A 182 -18.01 9.30 6.99
C SER A 182 -17.68 9.00 8.46
N ASP A 183 -16.65 8.18 8.71
CA ASP A 183 -16.36 7.67 10.03
C ASP A 183 -15.73 8.71 10.97
N ARG A 184 -16.26 8.80 12.20
CA ARG A 184 -15.79 9.78 13.19
C ARG A 184 -14.46 9.39 13.80
N GLU A 185 -14.26 8.10 14.08
CA GLU A 185 -13.02 7.60 14.70
C GLU A 185 -11.85 7.75 13.74
N PHE A 186 -12.02 7.34 12.48
CA PHE A 186 -11.01 7.50 11.44
C PHE A 186 -10.65 8.97 11.20
N ARG A 187 -11.64 9.88 11.12
CA ARG A 187 -11.36 11.32 11.01
C ARG A 187 -10.56 11.86 12.20
N GLY A 188 -10.91 11.46 13.42
CA GLY A 188 -10.14 11.81 14.62
C GLY A 188 -8.72 11.25 14.60
N PHE A 189 -8.55 10.03 14.11
CA PHE A 189 -7.24 9.40 13.92
C PHE A 189 -6.39 10.19 12.91
N CYS A 190 -6.94 10.54 11.75
CA CYS A 190 -6.27 11.36 10.74
C CYS A 190 -5.90 12.74 11.27
N ALA A 191 -6.82 13.41 11.98
CA ALA A 191 -6.55 14.71 12.57
C ALA A 191 -5.36 14.64 13.54
N LYS A 192 -5.34 13.62 14.40
CA LYS A 192 -4.26 13.44 15.36
C LYS A 192 -2.92 13.14 14.70
N LEU A 193 -2.90 12.30 13.66
CA LEU A 193 -1.67 12.04 12.88
C LEU A 193 -1.14 13.30 12.20
N ARG A 194 -2.02 14.13 11.64
CA ARG A 194 -1.62 15.34 10.90
C ARG A 194 -1.06 16.46 11.78
N GLU A 195 -1.20 16.38 13.11
CA GLU A 195 -0.48 17.25 14.05
C GLU A 195 1.03 17.03 13.94
N ASP A 196 1.47 15.81 13.65
CA ASP A 196 2.88 15.46 13.44
C ASP A 196 3.33 15.85 12.03
N GLU A 197 4.42 16.61 11.94
CA GLU A 197 4.95 17.12 10.67
C GLU A 197 5.25 16.00 9.66
N ARG A 198 5.75 14.85 10.13
CA ARG A 198 6.07 13.71 9.27
C ARG A 198 4.81 13.15 8.62
N CYS A 199 3.69 13.19 9.33
CA CYS A 199 2.45 12.55 8.90
C CYS A 199 1.47 13.52 8.22
N ARG A 200 1.73 14.84 8.31
CA ARG A 200 0.85 15.90 7.82
C ARG A 200 0.49 15.77 6.34
N SER A 201 1.47 15.39 5.51
CA SER A 201 1.32 15.27 4.05
C SER A 201 1.03 13.85 3.57
N LEU A 202 0.76 12.89 4.48
CA LEU A 202 0.45 11.53 4.06
C LEU A 202 -0.86 11.49 3.25
N PRO A 203 -0.88 10.79 2.11
CA PRO A 203 -2.09 10.64 1.30
C PRO A 203 -3.14 9.83 2.05
N ASP A 204 -4.42 10.08 1.75
CA ASP A 204 -5.54 9.47 2.49
C ASP A 204 -5.49 7.93 2.44
N MET A 205 -5.08 7.33 1.32
CA MET A 205 -4.95 5.88 1.21
C MET A 205 -3.89 5.30 2.14
N ARG A 206 -2.80 6.03 2.40
CA ARG A 206 -1.77 5.64 3.37
C ARG A 206 -2.25 5.78 4.81
N LEU A 207 -3.05 6.82 5.10
CA LEU A 207 -3.70 6.98 6.41
C LEU A 207 -4.73 5.87 6.68
N LEU A 208 -5.55 5.54 5.67
CA LEU A 208 -6.54 4.47 5.74
C LEU A 208 -5.88 3.10 5.92
N ASP A 209 -4.81 2.85 5.16
CA ASP A 209 -3.97 1.66 5.31
C ASP A 209 -3.43 1.55 6.75
N ALA A 210 -2.78 2.61 7.27
CA ALA A 210 -2.24 2.62 8.61
C ALA A 210 -3.31 2.33 9.68
N TYR A 211 -4.48 2.97 9.57
CA TYR A 211 -5.59 2.80 10.50
C TYR A 211 -6.09 1.36 10.54
N LEU A 212 -6.48 0.81 9.38
CA LEU A 212 -7.08 -0.52 9.30
C LEU A 212 -6.05 -1.62 9.55
N ASN A 213 -4.81 -1.46 9.07
CA ASN A 213 -3.72 -2.41 9.35
C ASN A 213 -3.43 -2.48 10.85
N HIS A 214 -3.29 -1.32 11.52
CA HIS A 214 -3.07 -1.26 12.96
C HIS A 214 -4.23 -1.91 13.72
N LEU A 215 -5.47 -1.58 13.33
CA LEU A 215 -6.67 -2.17 13.93
C LEU A 215 -6.72 -3.69 13.77
N GLY A 216 -6.40 -4.22 12.59
CA GLY A 216 -6.38 -5.66 12.31
C GLY A 216 -5.31 -6.41 13.10
N ARG A 217 -4.13 -5.82 13.31
CA ARG A 217 -3.04 -6.44 14.10
C ARG A 217 -3.42 -6.71 15.55
N PHE A 218 -4.27 -5.88 16.16
CA PHE A 218 -4.72 -6.09 17.54
C PHE A 218 -5.57 -7.35 17.75
N GLU A 219 -6.07 -8.02 16.70
CA GLU A 219 -6.89 -9.25 16.84
C GLU A 219 -6.07 -10.52 17.08
N ASN A 220 -4.84 -10.58 16.58
CA ASN A 220 -4.13 -11.86 16.52
C ASN A 220 -3.33 -12.22 17.78
N GLY A 221 -3.49 -11.49 18.89
CA GLY A 221 -2.74 -11.74 20.14
C GLY A 221 -1.21 -11.61 20.00
N SER A 222 -0.71 -11.33 18.80
CA SER A 222 0.68 -11.08 18.52
C SER A 222 1.03 -9.70 19.09
N ARG A 223 1.53 -9.69 20.33
CA ARG A 223 2.65 -8.82 20.72
C ARG A 223 3.90 -9.18 19.91
N GLY A 224 3.74 -9.30 18.59
CA GLY A 224 4.78 -9.61 17.65
C GLY A 224 5.53 -8.32 17.41
N THR A 225 6.68 -8.23 18.06
CA THR A 225 7.88 -7.56 17.58
C THR A 225 7.82 -7.32 16.07
N ILE A 226 8.03 -6.05 15.72
CA ILE A 226 8.35 -5.59 14.37
C ILE A 226 9.60 -6.31 13.89
#